data_AF-A0A5T8WPY8-F1
#
_entry.id   AF-A0A5T8WPY8-F1
#
_cell.length_a   1.000
_cell.length_b   1.000
_cell.length_c   1.000
_cell.angle_alpha   90.00
_cell.angle_beta   90.00
_cell.angle_gamma   90.00
#
_symmetry.space_group_name_H-M   'P 1'
#
loop_
_entity.id
_entity.type
_entity.pdbx_description
1 polymer ?
#
loop_
_entity_poly.entity_id
_entity_poly.type
_entity_poly.pdbx_seq_one_letter_code
_entity_poly.pdbx_strand_id
1 'polypeptide(L)'
;TITEESSILNFPALNLRDVHERPEGFEEAAVMFVGLNSERIFQAIEILREQKRGQGERDLYLVSDYSIDNVSLKVLRIIMSYTNFVNHKIWKKA
;
A
#
# COMPACT_ATOMS: atom_id res chain seq x y z
N THR A 1 -2.60 -4.30 4.02
CA THR A 1 -2.53 -5.18 2.82
C THR A 1 -1.08 -5.56 2.63
N ILE A 2 -0.77 -6.76 2.11
CA ILE A 2 0.63 -7.23 1.97
C ILE A 2 1.52 -6.21 1.25
N THR A 3 0.99 -5.50 0.26
CA THR A 3 1.70 -4.43 -0.47
C THR A 3 2.14 -3.26 0.43
N GLU A 4 1.27 -2.80 1.33
CA GLU A 4 1.57 -1.72 2.27
C GLU A 4 2.62 -2.18 3.29
N GLU A 5 2.39 -3.35 3.89
CA GLU A 5 3.27 -3.92 4.92
C GLU A 5 4.67 -4.22 4.36
N SER A 6 4.73 -4.84 3.18
CA SER A 6 5.96 -5.14 2.44
C SER A 6 6.78 -3.87 2.17
N SER A 7 6.11 -2.80 1.73
CA SER A 7 6.76 -1.51 1.48
C SER A 7 7.28 -0.86 2.76
N ILE A 8 6.44 -0.77 3.81
CA ILE A 8 6.78 -0.10 5.07
C ILE A 8 7.91 -0.83 5.82
N LEU A 9 7.84 -2.16 5.89
CA LEU A 9 8.79 -2.98 6.65
C LEU A 9 9.96 -3.47 5.80
N ASN A 10 9.95 -3.15 4.49
CA ASN A 10 10.96 -3.55 3.52
C ASN A 10 11.27 -5.05 3.60
N PHE A 11 10.27 -5.89 3.33
CA PHE A 11 10.48 -7.33 3.17
C PHE A 11 9.94 -7.80 1.82
N PRO A 12 10.56 -8.76 1.16
CA PRO A 12 10.05 -9.28 -0.11
C PRO A 12 8.74 -10.04 0.08
N ALA A 13 7.78 -9.82 -0.82
CA ALA A 13 6.49 -10.50 -0.79
C ALA A 13 5.91 -10.72 -2.19
N LEU A 14 5.06 -11.76 -2.28
CA LEU A 14 4.29 -12.11 -3.47
C LEU A 14 2.82 -11.75 -3.27
N ASN A 15 2.17 -11.27 -4.32
CA ASN A 15 0.72 -11.12 -4.35
C ASN A 15 0.09 -12.27 -5.15
N LEU A 16 -0.63 -13.14 -4.43
CA LEU A 16 -1.30 -14.35 -4.95
C LEU A 16 -2.76 -14.06 -5.34
N ARG A 17 -2.99 -13.02 -6.13
CA ARG A 17 -4.31 -12.63 -6.64
C ARG A 17 -4.23 -12.37 -8.13
N ASP A 18 -5.35 -12.53 -8.84
CA ASP A 18 -5.44 -12.19 -10.28
C ASP A 18 -5.85 -10.73 -10.52
N VAL A 19 -6.12 -9.98 -9.46
CA VAL A 19 -6.38 -8.53 -9.50
C VAL A 19 -5.65 -7.81 -8.37
N HIS A 20 -5.36 -6.53 -8.56
CA HIS A 20 -4.78 -5.66 -7.54
C HIS A 20 -5.50 -4.32 -7.46
N GLU A 21 -5.55 -3.75 -6.26
CA GLU A 21 -6.23 -2.51 -5.93
C GLU A 21 -5.28 -1.34 -5.60
N ARG A 22 -3.97 -1.60 -5.57
CA ARG A 22 -2.92 -0.67 -5.09
C ARG A 22 -1.91 -0.28 -6.18
N PRO A 23 -2.28 0.55 -7.19
CA PRO A 23 -1.36 0.96 -8.25
C PRO A 23 -0.06 1.57 -7.71
N GLU A 24 -0.14 2.37 -6.65
CA GLU A 24 1.00 3.02 -5.99
C GLU A 24 2.05 2.00 -5.50
N GLY A 25 1.59 0.81 -5.07
CA GLY A 25 2.49 -0.25 -4.64
C GLY A 25 3.20 -0.98 -5.78
N PHE A 26 2.63 -0.93 -6.98
CA PHE A 26 3.21 -1.54 -8.18
C PHE A 26 4.18 -0.60 -8.88
N GLU A 27 3.94 0.71 -8.81
CA GLU A 27 4.87 1.74 -9.28
C GLU A 27 6.23 1.62 -8.60
N GLU A 28 6.24 1.32 -7.30
CA GLU A 28 7.47 1.06 -6.52
C GLU A 28 7.87 -0.42 -6.44
N ALA A 29 7.16 -1.30 -7.17
CA ALA A 29 7.37 -2.74 -7.18
C ALA A 29 7.42 -3.40 -5.79
N ALA A 30 6.67 -2.87 -4.81
CA ALA A 30 6.73 -3.29 -3.41
C ALA A 30 6.39 -4.78 -3.20
N VAL A 31 5.68 -5.41 -4.15
CA VAL A 31 5.42 -6.85 -4.20
C VAL A 31 5.50 -7.34 -5.65
N MET A 32 5.88 -8.59 -5.85
CA MET A 32 5.76 -9.23 -7.16
C MET A 32 4.37 -9.84 -7.33
N PHE A 33 3.68 -9.48 -8.41
CA PHE A 33 2.36 -10.00 -8.74
C PHE A 33 2.47 -11.26 -9.57
N VAL A 34 1.99 -12.37 -9.01
CA VAL A 34 2.22 -13.69 -9.60
C VAL A 34 0.93 -14.43 -9.96
N GLY A 35 -0.23 -13.96 -9.48
CA GLY A 35 -1.48 -14.68 -9.62
C GLY A 35 -1.41 -16.01 -8.88
N LEU A 36 -2.03 -17.04 -9.46
CA LEU A 36 -2.01 -18.41 -8.92
C LEU A 36 -1.16 -19.38 -9.77
N ASN A 37 -0.25 -18.86 -10.60
CA ASN A 37 0.61 -19.65 -11.46
C ASN A 37 1.86 -20.14 -10.68
N SER A 38 2.00 -21.46 -10.52
CA SER A 38 3.10 -22.07 -9.75
C SER A 38 4.49 -21.78 -10.32
N GLU A 39 4.65 -21.84 -11.65
CA GLU A 39 5.92 -21.55 -12.31
C GLU A 39 6.39 -20.12 -12.00
N ARG A 40 5.49 -19.14 -12.11
CA ARG A 40 5.77 -17.73 -11.81
C ARG A 40 6.06 -17.51 -10.33
N ILE A 41 5.37 -18.22 -9.43
CA ILE A 41 5.64 -18.16 -8.00
C ILE A 41 7.10 -18.55 -7.74
N PHE A 42 7.58 -19.67 -8.31
CA PHE A 42 8.97 -20.10 -8.11
C PHE A 42 9.98 -19.12 -8.73
N GLN A 43 9.71 -18.60 -9.94
CA GLN A 43 10.57 -17.59 -10.56
C GLN A 43 10.69 -16.33 -9.69
N ALA A 44 9.57 -15.85 -9.15
CA ALA A 44 9.54 -14.68 -8.30
C ALA A 44 10.23 -14.92 -6.95
N ILE A 45 10.10 -16.12 -6.37
CA ILE A 45 10.83 -16.48 -5.15
C ILE A 45 12.33 -16.36 -5.36
N GLU A 46 12.88 -16.88 -6.46
CA GLU A 46 14.33 -16.75 -6.72
C GLU A 46 14.77 -15.29 -6.88
N ILE A 47 13.96 -14.43 -7.49
CA ILE A 47 14.24 -12.98 -7.56
C ILE A 47 14.22 -12.35 -6.15
N LEU A 48 13.22 -12.67 -5.35
CA LEU A 48 13.02 -12.13 -4.01
C LEU A 48 14.04 -12.62 -2.97
N ARG A 49 14.79 -13.70 -3.25
CA ARG A 49 15.85 -14.19 -2.37
C ARG A 49 17.00 -13.19 -2.23
N GLU A 50 17.29 -12.45 -3.29
CA GLU A 50 18.37 -11.47 -3.34
C GLU A 50 17.94 -10.07 -2.87
N GLN A 51 16.63 -9.84 -2.67
CA GLN A 51 16.12 -8.55 -2.21
C GLN A 51 16.54 -8.26 -0.76
N LYS A 52 17.13 -7.09 -0.54
CA LYS A 52 17.50 -6.58 0.78
C LYS A 52 16.29 -6.35 1.68
N ARG A 53 16.50 -6.50 2.99
CA ARG A 53 15.44 -6.48 4.00
C ARG A 53 15.71 -5.52 5.14
N GLY A 54 14.64 -5.03 5.77
CA GLY A 54 14.70 -4.18 6.97
C GLY A 54 15.04 -2.72 6.66
N GLN A 55 15.25 -1.91 7.69
CA GLN A 55 15.32 -0.44 7.55
C GLN A 55 16.69 0.11 7.16
N GLY A 56 17.77 -0.67 7.27
CA GLY A 56 19.14 -0.20 7.06
C GLY A 56 19.58 -0.18 5.59
N GLU A 57 19.09 -1.13 4.78
CA GLU A 57 19.43 -1.23 3.36
C GLU A 57 18.23 -1.69 2.55
N ARG A 58 17.98 -1.04 1.41
CA ARG A 58 16.84 -1.35 0.53
C ARG A 58 17.16 -1.14 -0.93
N ASP A 59 16.61 -1.99 -1.78
CA ASP A 59 16.79 -1.92 -3.24
C ASP A 59 15.69 -1.11 -3.92
N LEU A 60 14.44 -1.23 -3.44
CA LEU A 60 13.26 -0.57 -3.98
C LEU A 60 12.91 0.67 -3.17
N TYR A 61 12.15 1.62 -3.74
CA TYR A 61 11.69 2.81 -3.03
C TYR A 61 10.43 2.57 -2.18
N LEU A 62 10.17 3.46 -1.21
CA LEU A 62 9.12 3.30 -0.20
C LEU A 62 7.97 4.03 -0.82
N VAL A 63 6.82 3.37 -0.90
CA VAL A 63 5.63 4.01 -1.45
C VAL A 63 5.32 5.22 -0.57
N SER A 64 5.45 6.40 -1.16
CA SER A 64 5.35 7.68 -0.46
C SER A 64 4.01 7.85 0.24
N ASP A 65 2.93 7.36 -0.36
CA ASP A 65 1.58 7.41 0.20
C ASP A 65 1.44 6.58 1.49
N TYR A 66 2.30 5.59 1.71
CA TYR A 66 2.31 4.76 2.91
C TYR A 66 3.21 5.34 4.03
N SER A 67 4.04 6.35 3.73
CA SER A 67 4.99 6.92 4.69
C SER A 67 4.42 8.05 5.55
N ILE A 68 3.09 8.18 5.61
CA ILE A 68 2.40 9.27 6.31
C ILE A 68 2.10 8.88 7.77
N ASP A 69 2.62 9.65 8.72
CA ASP A 69 2.55 9.36 10.17
C ASP A 69 1.43 10.11 10.93
N ASN A 70 0.77 11.07 10.28
CA ASN A 70 -0.19 11.99 10.92
C ASN A 70 -1.65 11.82 10.45
N VAL A 71 -2.02 10.63 10.00
CA VAL A 71 -3.35 10.33 9.43
C VAL A 71 -4.49 10.66 10.41
N SER A 72 -4.34 10.31 11.69
CA SER A 72 -5.36 10.57 12.73
C SER A 72 -5.68 12.07 12.87
N LEU A 73 -4.66 12.93 12.81
CA LEU A 73 -4.82 14.38 12.85
C LEU A 73 -5.56 14.91 11.61
N LYS A 74 -5.27 14.35 10.43
CA LYS A 74 -5.96 14.70 9.17
C LYS A 74 -7.43 14.31 9.22
N VAL A 75 -7.75 13.10 9.68
CA VAL A 75 -9.12 12.57 9.78
C VAL A 75 -9.98 13.45 10.69
N LEU A 76 -9.48 13.83 11.87
CA LEU A 76 -10.19 14.73 12.78
C LEU A 76 -10.55 16.05 12.09
N ARG A 77 -9.58 16.68 11.41
CA ARG A 77 -9.79 17.95 10.70
C ARG A 77 -10.82 17.81 9.58
N ILE A 78 -10.77 16.72 8.81
CA ILE A 78 -11.73 16.45 7.72
C ILE A 78 -13.14 16.30 8.27
N ILE A 79 -13.35 15.47 9.30
CA ILE A 79 -14.67 15.26 9.91
C ILE A 79 -15.25 16.58 10.40
N MET A 80 -14.47 17.33 11.19
CA MET A 80 -14.92 18.62 11.74
C MET A 80 -15.28 19.62 10.63
N SER A 81 -14.49 19.68 9.55
CA SER A 81 -14.68 20.64 8.46
C SER A 81 -15.88 20.29 7.57
N TYR A 82 -16.13 19.00 7.32
CA TYR A 82 -17.15 18.56 6.36
C TYR A 82 -18.52 18.30 6.99
N THR A 83 -18.62 18.12 8.31
CA THR A 83 -19.88 17.74 8.97
C THR A 83 -21.04 18.69 8.63
N ASN A 84 -20.85 20.00 8.82
CA ASN A 84 -21.90 20.98 8.54
C ASN A 84 -22.18 21.12 7.03
N PHE A 85 -21.14 21.03 6.21
CA PHE A 85 -21.27 21.07 4.75
C PHE A 85 -22.15 19.92 4.25
N VAL A 86 -21.88 18.69 4.70
CA VAL A 86 -22.65 17.50 4.30
C VAL A 86 -24.09 17.57 4.83
N ASN A 87 -24.29 17.98 6.08
CA ASN A 87 -25.63 18.15 6.66
C ASN A 87 -26.50 19.12 5.85
N HIS A 88 -25.94 20.26 5.45
CA HIS A 88 -26.69 21.27 4.71
C HIS A 88 -26.83 20.93 3.22
N LYS A 89 -25.74 20.53 2.54
CA LYS A 89 -25.74 20.35 1.09
C LYS A 89 -26.33 19.02 0.63
N ILE A 90 -26.05 17.93 1.34
CA ILE A 90 -26.51 16.58 0.97
C ILE A 90 -27.83 16.28 1.67
N TRP A 91 -27.85 16.38 3.00
CA TRP A 91 -29.01 15.95 3.80
C TRP A 91 -30.13 16.99 3.93
N LYS A 92 -29.90 18.23 3.48
CA LYS A 92 -30.86 19.35 3.58
C LYS A 92 -31.42 19.55 5.01
N LYS A 93 -30.60 19.27 6.03
CA LYS A 93 -30.98 19.55 7.42
C LYS A 93 -31.13 21.06 7.60
N ALA A 94 -32.18 21.43 8.33
CA ALA A 94 -32.52 22.81 8.67
C ALA A 94 -31.41 23.47 9.49
#